data_AF-M2NF92-F1
#
_entry.id   AF-M2NF92-F1
#
_cell.length_a   1.000
_cell.length_b   1.000
_cell.length_c   1.000
_cell.angle_alpha   90.00
_cell.angle_beta   90.00
_cell.angle_gamma   90.00
#
_symmetry.space_group_name_H-M   'P 1'
#
loop_
_entity.id
_entity.type
_entity.pdbx_description
1 polymer ?
#
loop_
_entity_poly.entity_id
_entity_poly.type
_entity_poly.pdbx_seq_one_letter_code
_entity_poly.pdbx_strand_id
1 'polypeptide(L)'
;MRIRKLNLSDIHYIRKNYSQNLKESILRIGFSFPIKVRLTNNQYYCIDGHKRLSCLEDILLSDSYYKRGSEIPVIIDNNGDIRSNDQWYDRNKH
;
A
#
# COMPACT_ATOMS: atom_id res chain seq x y z
N MET A 1 -11.39 -2.11 8.54
CA MET A 1 -10.30 -2.02 7.54
C MET A 1 -10.81 -2.52 6.18
N ARG A 2 -10.92 -1.65 5.18
CA ARG A 2 -11.38 -2.00 3.83
C ARG A 2 -10.23 -1.81 2.83
N ILE A 3 -9.95 -2.84 2.03
CA ILE A 3 -8.93 -2.78 0.98
C ILE A 3 -9.58 -2.17 -0.26
N ARG A 4 -8.95 -1.16 -0.84
CA ARG A 4 -9.31 -0.57 -2.13
C ARG A 4 -8.20 -0.83 -3.14
N LYS A 5 -8.50 -0.68 -4.42
CA LYS A 5 -7.52 -0.75 -5.50
C LYS A 5 -7.34 0.65 -6.08
N LEU A 6 -6.10 1.11 -6.19
CA LEU A 6 -5.73 2.39 -6.78
C LEU A 6 -4.64 2.20 -7.83
N ASN A 7 -4.56 3.12 -8.79
CA ASN A 7 -3.43 3.16 -9.72
C ASN A 7 -2.23 3.83 -9.06
N LEU A 8 -1.02 3.52 -9.55
CA LEU A 8 0.21 4.15 -9.09
C LEU A 8 0.16 5.68 -9.22
N SER A 9 -0.40 6.18 -10.33
CA SER A 9 -0.52 7.61 -10.65
C SER A 9 -1.38 8.41 -9.67
N ASP A 10 -2.30 7.75 -8.95
CA ASP A 10 -3.22 8.41 -8.02
C ASP A 10 -2.59 8.59 -6.62
N ILE A 11 -1.40 8.02 -6.39
CA ILE A 11 -0.76 7.94 -5.08
C ILE A 11 0.48 8.83 -5.06
N HIS A 12 0.49 9.79 -4.15
CA HIS A 12 1.66 10.59 -3.82
C HIS A 12 2.58 9.83 -2.88
N TYR A 13 3.80 9.54 -3.33
CA TYR A 13 4.81 8.89 -2.51
C TYR A 13 6.20 9.49 -2.75
N ILE A 14 7.05 9.41 -1.73
CA ILE A 14 8.46 9.76 -1.83
C ILE A 14 9.23 8.56 -2.38
N ARG A 15 10.02 8.80 -3.42
CA ARG A 15 10.90 7.78 -3.99
C ARG A 15 12.02 7.41 -3.02
N LYS A 16 12.22 6.13 -2.77
CA LYS A 16 13.20 5.61 -1.82
C LYS A 16 13.98 4.46 -2.40
N ASN A 17 15.26 4.37 -2.03
CA ASN A 17 16.09 3.22 -2.35
C ASN A 17 15.52 1.94 -1.72
N TYR A 18 15.50 0.88 -2.51
CA TYR A 18 15.02 -0.44 -2.13
C TYR A 18 16.09 -1.49 -2.46
N SER A 19 16.01 -2.65 -1.81
CA SER A 19 16.93 -3.75 -2.07
C SER A 19 16.51 -4.56 -3.30
N GLN A 20 17.48 -5.19 -3.95
CA GLN A 20 17.22 -6.07 -5.09
C GLN A 20 16.26 -7.22 -4.71
N ASN A 21 16.40 -7.78 -3.51
CA ASN A 21 15.50 -8.81 -2.99
C ASN A 21 14.03 -8.35 -2.95
N LEU A 22 13.76 -7.06 -2.70
CA LEU A 22 12.40 -6.53 -2.72
C LEU A 22 11.83 -6.58 -4.15
N LYS A 23 12.65 -6.19 -5.14
CA LYS A 23 12.27 -6.21 -6.56
C LYS A 23 11.97 -7.63 -7.03
N GLU A 24 12.84 -8.58 -6.72
CA GLU A 24 12.64 -9.99 -7.07
C GLU A 24 11.39 -10.58 -6.40
N SER A 25 11.15 -10.24 -5.13
CA SER A 25 9.95 -10.67 -4.41
C SER A 25 8.68 -10.15 -5.06
N ILE A 26 8.65 -8.86 -5.43
CA ILE A 26 7.52 -8.23 -6.11
C ILE A 26 7.32 -8.84 -7.50
N LEU A 27 8.39 -9.06 -8.28
CA LEU A 27 8.26 -9.70 -9.60
C LEU A 27 7.68 -11.11 -9.49
N ARG A 28 8.17 -11.90 -8.52
CA ARG A 28 7.76 -13.30 -8.32
C ARG A 28 6.33 -13.44 -7.84
N ILE A 29 5.95 -12.71 -6.78
CA ILE A 29 4.68 -12.88 -6.07
C ILE A 29 3.64 -11.84 -6.50
N GLY A 30 4.07 -10.65 -6.90
CA GLY A 30 3.22 -9.49 -7.14
C GLY A 30 2.99 -8.66 -5.87
N PHE A 31 2.14 -7.64 -5.99
CA PHE A 31 1.73 -6.78 -4.88
C PHE A 31 0.67 -7.46 -4.01
N SER A 32 1.10 -8.42 -3.18
CA SER A 32 0.18 -9.19 -2.32
C SER A 32 -0.26 -8.42 -1.06
N PHE A 33 0.63 -7.59 -0.50
CA PHE A 33 0.34 -6.85 0.72
C PHE A 33 -0.16 -5.44 0.43
N PRO A 34 -1.26 -5.00 1.06
CA PRO A 34 -1.74 -3.64 0.88
C PRO A 34 -0.75 -2.60 1.42
N ILE A 35 -0.81 -1.39 0.87
CA ILE A 35 -0.09 -0.20 1.36
C ILE A 35 -1.01 0.68 2.19
N LYS A 36 -0.47 1.40 3.17
CA LYS A 36 -1.27 2.35 3.95
C LYS A 36 -1.19 3.73 3.32
N VAL A 37 -2.34 4.32 3.06
CA VAL A 37 -2.47 5.66 2.49
C VAL A 37 -3.38 6.53 3.36
N ARG A 38 -3.16 7.84 3.31
CA ARG A 38 -4.03 8.87 3.87
C ARG A 38 -4.75 9.57 2.72
N LEU A 39 -6.05 9.78 2.84
CA LEU A 39 -6.81 10.58 1.88
C LEU A 39 -6.89 12.02 2.39
N THR A 40 -6.24 12.97 1.73
CA THR A 40 -6.29 14.40 2.06
C THR A 40 -6.67 15.19 0.81
N ASN A 41 -7.70 16.03 0.87
CA ASN A 41 -8.13 16.87 -0.26
C ASN A 41 -8.30 16.09 -1.59
N ASN A 42 -8.97 14.93 -1.54
CA ASN A 42 -9.14 14.01 -2.69
C ASN A 42 -7.84 13.40 -3.25
N GLN A 43 -6.70 13.57 -2.58
CA GLN A 43 -5.42 12.99 -2.98
C GLN A 43 -4.97 11.92 -1.99
N TYR A 44 -4.40 10.83 -2.51
CA TYR A 44 -3.89 9.73 -1.69
C TYR A 44 -2.40 9.93 -1.41
N TYR A 45 -2.04 10.01 -0.13
CA TYR A 45 -0.66 10.12 0.32
C TYR A 45 -0.21 8.81 0.96
N CYS A 46 0.88 8.24 0.46
CA CYS A 46 1.48 7.06 1.06
C CYS A 46 1.99 7.38 2.48
N ILE A 47 1.51 6.63 3.47
CA ILE A 47 2.03 6.64 4.84
C ILE A 47 3.10 5.56 4.99
N ASP A 48 2.84 4.38 4.42
CA ASP A 48 3.74 3.23 4.47
C ASP A 48 3.72 2.45 3.14
N GLY A 49 4.89 1.97 2.72
CA GLY A 49 5.07 1.26 1.46
C GLY A 49 5.84 2.02 0.37
N HIS A 50 6.45 3.17 0.68
CA HIS A 50 7.22 3.98 -0.29
C HIS A 50 8.23 3.20 -1.13
N LYS A 51 9.01 2.31 -0.51
CA LYS A 51 9.99 1.46 -1.22
C LYS A 51 9.32 0.50 -2.20
N ARG A 52 8.16 -0.04 -1.83
CA ARG A 52 7.38 -0.94 -2.69
C ARG A 52 6.85 -0.18 -3.90
N LEU A 53 6.32 1.02 -3.69
CA LEU A 53 5.84 1.90 -4.77
C LEU A 53 6.97 2.33 -5.71
N SER A 54 8.12 2.70 -5.17
CA SER A 54 9.32 3.05 -5.96
C SER A 54 9.78 1.87 -6.82
N CYS A 55 9.76 0.66 -6.25
CA CYS A 55 10.11 -0.54 -6.96
C CYS A 55 9.11 -0.87 -8.08
N LEU A 56 7.82 -0.67 -7.82
CA LEU A 56 6.77 -0.89 -8.82
C LEU A 56 6.91 0.04 -10.01
N GLU A 57 7.19 1.33 -9.75
CA GLU A 57 7.46 2.33 -10.77
C GLU A 57 8.61 1.88 -11.68
N ASP A 58 9.71 1.41 -11.10
CA ASP A 58 10.87 0.93 -11.86
C ASP A 58 10.58 -0.35 -12.65
N ILE A 59 9.77 -1.24 -12.11
CA ILE A 59 9.31 -2.43 -12.84
C ILE A 59 8.47 -2.02 -14.04
N LEU A 60 7.50 -1.11 -13.87
CA LEU A 60 6.63 -0.64 -14.95
C LEU A 60 7.37 0.17 -16.02
N LEU A 61 8.42 0.90 -15.63
CA LEU A 61 9.34 1.57 -16.56
C LEU A 61 10.13 0.56 -17.40
N SER A 62 10.55 -0.56 -16.80
CA SER A 62 11.28 -1.62 -17.51
C SER A 62 10.39 -2.55 -18.34
N ASP A 63 9.18 -2.82 -17.85
CA ASP A 63 8.20 -3.72 -18.44
C ASP A 63 6.80 -3.12 -18.29
N SER A 64 6.37 -2.40 -19.33
CA SER A 64 5.06 -1.77 -19.38
C SER A 64 3.90 -2.77 -19.45
N TYR A 65 4.17 -4.05 -19.73
CA TYR A 65 3.16 -5.12 -19.80
C TYR A 65 2.97 -5.87 -18.47
N TYR A 66 3.61 -5.42 -17.38
CA TYR A 66 3.50 -6.07 -16.07
C TYR A 66 2.08 -5.91 -15.46
N LYS A 67 1.17 -6.80 -15.84
CA LYS A 67 -0.25 -6.81 -15.44
C LYS A 67 -0.48 -6.93 -13.92
N ARG A 68 0.49 -7.46 -13.18
CA ARG A 68 0.38 -7.64 -11.71
C ARG A 68 0.62 -6.35 -10.92
N GLY A 69 1.05 -5.28 -11.59
CA GLY A 69 1.34 -3.98 -10.99
C GLY A 69 0.35 -2.87 -11.34
N SER A 70 -0.68 -3.16 -12.13
CA SER A 70 -1.64 -2.15 -12.60
C SER A 70 -2.55 -1.64 -11.48
N GLU A 71 -2.95 -2.52 -10.56
CA GLU A 71 -3.83 -2.19 -9.45
C GLU A 71 -3.12 -2.44 -8.12
N ILE A 72 -2.95 -1.39 -7.32
CA ILE A 72 -2.25 -1.47 -6.03
C ILE A 72 -3.31 -1.60 -4.93
N PRO A 73 -3.27 -2.67 -4.12
CA PRO A 73 -4.14 -2.77 -2.97
C PRO A 73 -3.72 -1.75 -1.91
N VAL A 74 -4.65 -0.92 -1.45
CA VAL A 74 -4.43 0.13 -0.45
C VAL A 74 -5.42 0.02 0.71
N ILE A 75 -4.99 0.47 1.87
CA ILE A 75 -5.81 0.68 3.07
C ILE A 75 -5.77 2.18 3.39
N ILE A 76 -6.93 2.80 3.44
CA ILE A 76 -7.07 4.22 3.81
C ILE A 76 -7.17 4.33 5.33
N ASP A 77 -6.19 4.99 5.94
CA ASP A 77 -6.03 5.13 7.39
C ASP A 77 -7.14 6.01 8.00
N ASN A 78 -7.51 7.10 7.33
CA ASN A 78 -8.45 8.10 7.81
C ASN A 78 -9.88 7.94 7.27
N ASN A 79 -10.27 6.75 6.82
CA ASN A 79 -11.58 6.53 6.19
C ASN A 79 -12.77 6.56 7.19
N GLY A 80 -12.58 6.96 8.46
CA GLY A 80 -13.63 6.88 9.48
C GLY A 80 -14.12 5.46 9.79
N ASP A 81 -13.67 4.44 9.05
CA ASP A 81 -13.89 2.99 9.22
C ASP A 81 -13.11 2.43 10.43
N ILE A 82 -13.00 3.24 11.48
CA ILE A 82 -12.71 2.78 12.83
C ILE A 82 -14.00 2.05 13.24
N ARG A 83 -14.13 0.78 12.84
CA ARG A 83 -15.04 -0.11 13.55
C ARG A 83 -14.63 -0.01 15.00
N SER A 84 -15.58 0.43 15.83
CA SER A 84 -15.43 0.63 17.25
C SER A 84 -14.49 -0.39 17.85
N ASN A 85 -13.43 0.11 18.48
CA ASN A 85 -12.76 -0.46 19.63
C ASN A 85 -13.28 -1.86 20.04
N ASP A 86 -12.79 -2.93 19.42
CA ASP A 86 -12.88 -4.26 20.03
C ASP A 86 -11.89 -4.25 21.19
N GLN A 87 -12.35 -3.66 22.30
CA GLN A 87 -11.66 -3.54 23.56
C GLN A 87 -11.25 -4.94 24.03
N TRP A 88 -9.98 -5.30 23.81
CA TRP A 88 -9.36 -6.43 24.48
C TRP A 88 -9.05 -6.14 25.96
N TYR A 89 -9.47 -4.97 26.47
CA TYR A 89 -9.19 -4.53 27.84
C TYR A 89 -10.16 -5.04 28.91
N ASP A 90 -11.29 -5.68 28.57
CA ASP A 90 -12.29 -6.15 29.55
C ASP A 90 -12.27 -7.66 29.83
N ARG A 91 -11.09 -8.30 29.80
CA ARG A 91 -10.94 -9.70 30.24
C ARG A 91 -9.74 -9.85 31.16
N ASN A 92 -9.80 -9.24 32.34
CA ASN A 92 -9.21 -9.73 33.58
C ASN A 92 -9.57 -8.77 34.73
N LYS A 93 -10.77 -8.96 35.29
CA LYS A 93 -11.02 -8.63 36.70
C LYS A 93 -11.11 -9.97 37.42
N HIS A 94 -9.98 -10.41 37.96
CA HIS A 94 -9.91 -11.46 38.97
C HIS A 94 -9.67 -10.78 40.31
#